data_AF-A0A1X0FSM5-F1
#
_entry.id   AF-A0A1X0FSM5-F1
#
_cell.length_a   1.000
_cell.length_b   1.000
_cell.length_c   1.000
_cell.angle_alpha   90.00
_cell.angle_beta   90.00
_cell.angle_gamma   90.00
#
_symmetry.space_group_name_H-M   'P 1'
#
loop_
_entity.id
_entity.type
_entity.pdbx_description
1 polymer ?
#
loop_
_entity_poly.entity_id
_entity_poly.type
_entity_poly.pdbx_seq_one_letter_code
_entity_poly.pdbx_strand_id
1 'polypeptide(L)'
;MAGKNGGDGSPAPNEGEVITPISHLGYEACRDELIEVVRVLEQGGLDLDESLKLWERGEQLAKRCEEHLAGARKKIEDALAAGEAEDG
;
A
#
# COMPACT_ATOMS: atom_id res chain seq x y z
N MET A 1 30.33 23.65 37.75
CA MET A 1 29.38 22.54 37.99
C MET A 1 28.52 22.35 36.75
N ALA A 2 28.04 21.12 36.58
CA ALA A 2 27.41 20.54 35.40
C ALA A 2 26.04 21.14 35.03
N GLY A 3 25.60 20.88 33.80
CA GLY A 3 24.18 20.92 33.45
C GLY A 3 23.88 21.21 31.97
N LYS A 4 24.21 20.27 31.07
CA LYS A 4 23.50 20.13 29.78
C LYS A 4 22.02 19.91 30.08
N ASN A 5 21.11 20.46 29.28
CA ASN A 5 19.83 19.81 29.01
C ASN A 5 19.34 20.24 27.63
N GLY A 6 19.51 19.32 26.68
CA GLY A 6 18.79 19.32 25.43
C GLY A 6 17.32 18.96 25.66
N GLY A 7 16.49 19.39 24.72
CA GLY A 7 15.10 18.99 24.60
C GLY A 7 14.76 19.04 23.12
N ASP A 8 15.27 18.05 22.39
CA ASP A 8 14.84 17.75 21.03
C ASP A 8 13.43 17.16 21.13
N GLY A 9 12.43 18.04 21.12
CA GLY A 9 11.02 17.68 21.17
C GLY A 9 10.50 17.35 19.77
N SER A 10 11.10 16.38 19.09
CA SER A 10 10.47 15.78 17.93
C SER A 10 9.24 14.99 18.41
N PRO A 11 8.03 15.25 17.87
CA PRO A 11 6.84 14.54 18.30
C PRO A 11 6.98 13.06 17.91
N ALA A 12 6.79 12.16 18.88
CA ALA A 12 6.67 10.74 18.61
C ALA A 12 5.49 10.47 17.66
N PRO A 13 5.59 9.49 16.75
CA PRO A 13 4.45 9.08 15.94
C PRO A 13 3.34 8.53 16.86
N ASN A 14 2.10 8.91 16.54
CA ASN A 14 0.92 8.68 17.37
C ASN A 14 0.59 7.18 17.45
N GLU A 15 0.73 6.59 18.63
CA GLU A 15 0.36 5.20 18.95
C GLU A 15 -1.16 5.02 18.90
N GLY A 16 -1.71 4.87 17.69
CA GLY A 16 -3.15 4.65 17.52
C GLY A 16 -3.70 4.87 16.12
N GLU A 17 -2.86 4.99 15.10
CA GLU A 17 -3.34 5.11 13.73
C GLU A 17 -4.03 3.80 13.34
N VAL A 18 -5.35 3.87 13.14
CA VAL A 18 -6.16 2.76 12.67
C VAL A 18 -5.76 2.49 11.23
N ILE A 19 -4.71 1.70 11.02
CA ILE A 19 -4.28 1.29 9.69
C ILE A 19 -5.40 0.45 9.11
N THR A 20 -6.03 0.96 8.05
CA THR A 20 -7.07 0.23 7.34
C THR A 20 -6.44 -1.05 6.77
N PRO A 21 -7.02 -2.24 7.04
CA PRO A 21 -6.53 -3.49 6.47
C PRO A 21 -6.50 -3.40 4.94
N ILE A 22 -5.42 -3.87 4.32
CA ILE A 22 -5.23 -3.80 2.85
C ILE A 22 -6.39 -4.47 2.10
N SER A 23 -6.98 -5.52 2.67
CA SER A 23 -8.18 -6.19 2.14
C SER A 23 -9.38 -5.25 1.95
N HIS A 24 -9.46 -4.17 2.72
CA HIS A 24 -10.55 -3.18 2.66
C HIS A 24 -10.24 -1.98 1.77
N LEU A 25 -9.01 -1.87 1.25
CA LEU A 25 -8.63 -0.79 0.36
C LEU A 25 -9.19 -1.01 -1.06
N GLY A 26 -9.66 0.09 -1.65
CA GLY A 26 -9.94 0.18 -3.08
C GLY A 26 -8.66 0.32 -3.90
N TYR A 27 -8.75 0.10 -5.22
CA TYR A 27 -7.59 0.09 -6.11
C TYR A 27 -6.72 1.36 -6.01
N GLU A 28 -7.34 2.54 -6.07
CA GLU A 28 -6.59 3.81 -6.05
C GLU A 28 -5.86 4.02 -4.72
N ALA A 29 -6.52 3.71 -3.59
CA ALA A 29 -5.89 3.78 -2.29
C ALA A 29 -4.72 2.78 -2.15
N CYS A 30 -4.87 1.54 -2.64
CA CYS A 30 -3.78 0.58 -2.68
C CYS A 30 -2.59 1.08 -3.51
N ARG A 31 -2.87 1.63 -4.70
CA ARG A 31 -1.85 2.13 -5.62
C ARG A 31 -1.10 3.31 -5.01
N ASP A 32 -1.81 4.27 -4.45
CA ASP A 32 -1.22 5.48 -3.90
C ASP A 32 -0.34 5.14 -2.69
N GLU A 33 -0.80 4.22 -1.84
CA GLU A 33 0.02 3.73 -0.73
C GLU A 33 1.25 2.95 -1.21
N LEU A 34 1.12 2.11 -2.24
CA LEU A 34 2.25 1.38 -2.82
C LEU A 34 3.31 2.34 -3.37
N ILE A 35 2.90 3.43 -4.02
CA ILE A 35 3.80 4.48 -4.52
C ILE A 35 4.59 5.10 -3.37
N GLU A 36 3.94 5.42 -2.24
CA GLU A 36 4.63 5.97 -1.08
C GLU A 36 5.60 4.96 -0.44
N VAL A 37 5.21 3.68 -0.33
CA VAL A 37 6.11 2.61 0.16
C VAL A 37 7.37 2.51 -0.72
N VAL A 38 7.20 2.45 -2.04
CA VAL A 38 8.33 2.38 -2.99
C VAL A 38 9.21 3.61 -2.85
N ARG A 39 8.61 4.81 -2.81
CA ARG A 39 9.34 6.07 -2.66
C ARG A 39 10.21 6.09 -1.40
N VAL A 40 9.68 5.60 -0.27
CA VAL A 40 10.44 5.52 0.99
C VAL A 40 11.58 4.51 0.89
N LEU A 41 11.32 3.32 0.33
CA LEU A 41 12.36 2.31 0.10
C LEU A 41 13.49 2.84 -0.80
N GLU A 42 13.16 3.58 -1.85
CA GLU A 42 14.12 4.17 -2.79
C GLU A 42 14.97 5.30 -2.19
N GLN A 43 14.43 6.05 -1.22
CA GLN A 43 15.23 7.04 -0.47
C GLN A 43 16.33 6.38 0.38
N GLY A 44 16.10 5.14 0.83
CA GLY A 44 16.99 4.43 1.74
C GLY A 44 17.07 5.12 3.11
N GLY A 45 18.15 4.84 3.86
CA GLY A 45 18.36 5.43 5.19
C GLY A 45 17.60 4.75 6.34
N LEU A 46 16.84 3.71 6.02
CA LEU A 46 16.18 2.84 6.99
C LEU A 46 17.11 1.72 7.47
N ASP A 47 16.84 1.20 8.65
CA ASP A 47 17.45 -0.06 9.06
C ASP A 47 16.83 -1.26 8.33
N LEU A 48 17.42 -2.44 8.53
CA LEU A 48 16.98 -3.66 7.86
C LEU A 48 15.55 -4.07 8.24
N ASP A 49 15.17 -3.92 9.51
CA ASP A 49 13.86 -4.35 10.01
C ASP A 49 12.75 -3.43 9.47
N GLU A 50 12.99 -2.12 9.46
CA GLU A 50 12.11 -1.14 8.84
C GLU A 50 11.96 -1.36 7.32
N SER A 51 13.08 -1.62 6.64
CA SER A 51 13.09 -1.91 5.20
C SER A 51 12.28 -3.17 4.87
N LEU A 52 12.39 -4.22 5.69
CA LEU A 52 11.64 -5.46 5.50
C LEU A 52 10.13 -5.26 5.73
N LYS A 53 9.74 -4.51 6.77
CA LYS A 53 8.33 -4.19 7.02
C LYS A 53 7.69 -3.43 5.86
N LEU A 54 8.40 -2.46 5.30
CA LEU A 54 7.91 -1.71 4.14
C LEU A 54 7.84 -2.60 2.90
N TRP A 55 8.83 -3.45 2.67
CA TRP A 55 8.79 -4.40 1.56
C TRP A 55 7.58 -5.35 1.68
N GLU A 56 7.36 -5.96 2.84
CA GLU A 56 6.21 -6.85 3.08
C GLU A 56 4.87 -6.14 2.87
N ARG A 57 4.77 -4.88 3.29
CA ARG A 57 3.57 -4.06 3.04
C ARG A 57 3.41 -3.75 1.55
N GLY A 58 4.49 -3.43 0.85
CA GLY A 58 4.52 -3.24 -0.60
C GLY A 58 4.01 -4.47 -1.35
N GLU A 59 4.47 -5.66 -1.00
CA GLU A 59 4.03 -6.92 -1.61
C GLU A 59 2.52 -7.16 -1.41
N GLN A 60 2.00 -6.88 -0.21
CA GLN A 60 0.58 -7.01 0.07
C GLN A 60 -0.27 -6.02 -0.72
N LEU A 61 0.20 -4.77 -0.86
CA LEU A 61 -0.47 -3.73 -1.66
C LEU A 61 -0.46 -4.07 -3.16
N ALA A 62 0.68 -4.53 -3.68
CA ALA A 62 0.81 -4.96 -5.07
C ALA A 62 -0.15 -6.10 -5.39
N LYS A 63 -0.17 -7.15 -4.56
CA LYS A 63 -1.12 -8.26 -4.69
C LYS A 63 -2.57 -7.78 -4.70
N ARG A 64 -2.93 -6.84 -3.82
CA ARG A 64 -4.29 -6.29 -3.78
C ARG A 64 -4.65 -5.51 -5.04
N CYS A 65 -3.71 -4.74 -5.60
CA CYS A 65 -3.88 -4.07 -6.88
C CYS A 65 -4.16 -5.07 -8.01
N GLU A 66 -3.39 -6.17 -8.06
CA GLU A 66 -3.58 -7.23 -9.05
C GLU A 66 -4.95 -7.90 -8.94
N GLU A 67 -5.43 -8.18 -7.72
CA GLU A 67 -6.77 -8.73 -7.49
C GLU A 67 -7.88 -7.82 -8.04
N HIS A 68 -7.77 -6.51 -7.82
CA HIS A 68 -8.72 -5.53 -8.36
C HIS A 68 -8.71 -5.52 -9.89
N LEU A 69 -7.52 -5.50 -10.50
CA LEU A 69 -7.36 -5.50 -11.96
C LEU A 69 -7.85 -6.81 -12.58
N ALA A 70 -7.57 -7.95 -11.95
CA ALA A 70 -8.08 -9.26 -12.39
C ALA A 70 -9.61 -9.30 -12.35
N GLY A 71 -10.22 -8.77 -11.28
CA GLY A 71 -11.67 -8.67 -11.17
C GLY A 71 -12.30 -7.76 -12.24
N ALA A 72 -11.65 -6.64 -12.57
CA ALA A 72 -12.11 -5.75 -13.64
C ALA A 72 -12.00 -6.42 -15.02
N ARG A 73 -10.86 -7.08 -15.30
CA ARG A 73 -10.65 -7.85 -16.53
C ARG A 73 -11.73 -8.91 -16.73
N LYS A 74 -12.01 -9.71 -15.69
CA LYS A 74 -13.03 -10.77 -15.76
C LYS A 74 -14.42 -10.20 -16.12
N LYS A 75 -14.81 -9.08 -15.52
CA LYS A 75 -16.11 -8.44 -15.84
C LYS A 75 -16.21 -8.01 -17.30
N ILE A 76 -15.11 -7.55 -17.88
CA ILE A 76 -15.06 -7.17 -19.31
C ILE A 76 -15.19 -8.42 -20.18
N GLU A 77 -14.45 -9.49 -19.86
CA GLU A 77 -14.51 -10.77 -20.58
C GLU A 77 -15.92 -11.37 -20.54
N ASP A 78 -16.56 -11.39 -19.36
CA ASP A 78 -17.93 -11.89 -19.20
C ASP A 78 -18.95 -11.07 -20.02
N ALA A 79 -18.79 -9.74 -20.07
CA ALA A 79 -19.68 -8.86 -20.83
C ALA A 79 -19.53 -9.04 -22.35
N LEU A 80 -18.30 -9.25 -22.84
CA LEU A 80 -18.04 -9.52 -24.25
C LEU A 80 -18.63 -10.87 -24.66
N ALA A 81 -18.40 -11.93 -23.87
CA ALA A 81 -18.94 -13.27 -24.14
C ALA A 81 -20.46 -13.31 -24.14
N ALA A 82 -21.12 -12.53 -23.26
CA ALA A 82 -22.57 -12.40 -23.26
C ALA A 82 -23.09 -11.74 -24.54
N GLY A 83 -22.43 -10.68 -25.03
CA GLY A 83 -22.82 -10.02 -26.28
C GLY A 83 -22.67 -10.91 -27.52
N GLU A 84 -21.65 -11.76 -27.57
CA GLU A 84 -21.44 -12.72 -28.66
C GLU A 84 -22.50 -13.83 -28.70
N ALA A 85 -23.05 -14.21 -27.53
CA ALA A 85 -24.08 -15.24 -27.43
C ALA A 85 -25.49 -14.74 -27.81
N GLU A 86 -25.74 -13.43 -27.77
CA GLU A 86 -27.04 -12.83 -28.11
C GLU A 86 -27.17 -12.46 -29.60
N ASP A 87 -26.07 -12.43 -30.36
CA ASP A 87 -26.02 -12.13 -31.81
C ASP A 87 -26.01 -13.39 -32.71
N GLY A 88 -25.93 -14.59 -32.12
CA GLY A 88 -25.91 -15.88 -32.82
C GLY A 88 -27.23 -16.65 -32.77
#